data_AF-A0A3P1SNM0-F1
#
_entry.id   AF-A0A3P1SNM0-F1
#
_cell.length_a   1.000
_cell.length_b   1.000
_cell.length_c   1.000
_cell.angle_alpha   90.00
_cell.angle_beta   90.00
_cell.angle_gamma   90.00
#
_symmetry.space_group_name_H-M   'P 1'
#
loop_
_entity.id
_entity.type
_entity.pdbx_description
1 polymer ?
#
loop_
_entity_poly.entity_id
_entity_poly.type
_entity_poly.pdbx_seq_one_letter_code
_entity_poly.pdbx_strand_id
1 'polypeptide(L)'
;MKKKVMNMAMAAAVLLSSATVMQNVRAAASQDKVMTKMADGTFVVNTTSLAKDVKGYKGTTPLNIHIKNGKVVKVEALGNMETPKYFAIVKTKIMTKWDGQTISKARKMEVDTKTGATYSSKSVVENVRRGLDYYNAHK
;
A
#
# COMPACT_ATOMS: atom_id res chain seq x y z
N MET A 1 5.90 74.12 -0.64
CA MET A 1 6.00 74.45 0.79
C MET A 1 6.35 73.20 1.58
N LYS A 2 7.45 73.25 2.36
CA LYS A 2 7.78 72.38 3.52
C LYS A 2 8.02 70.88 3.21
N LYS A 3 8.91 70.11 3.83
CA LYS A 3 10.16 70.25 4.60
C LYS A 3 10.52 68.78 4.96
N LYS A 4 11.81 68.51 5.17
CA LYS A 4 12.39 67.54 6.12
C LYS A 4 12.53 66.05 5.76
N VAL A 5 13.82 65.75 5.60
CA VAL A 5 14.63 64.57 5.92
C VAL A 5 14.33 63.91 7.29
N MET A 6 14.57 62.58 7.35
CA MET A 6 15.38 61.84 8.35
C MET A 6 14.72 61.12 9.56
N ASN A 7 15.32 59.94 9.85
CA ASN A 7 15.37 59.11 11.08
C ASN A 7 14.19 58.15 11.38
N MET A 8 14.37 56.83 11.61
CA MET A 8 15.24 56.00 12.49
C MET A 8 14.43 55.46 13.68
N ALA A 9 14.63 54.17 14.01
CA ALA A 9 14.28 53.43 15.24
C ALA A 9 13.07 52.46 15.23
N MET A 10 13.39 51.15 15.18
CA MET A 10 13.25 50.17 16.27
C MET A 10 11.93 50.11 17.09
N ALA A 11 11.18 49.00 16.99
CA ALA A 11 10.90 48.05 18.09
C ALA A 11 9.61 47.20 17.91
N ALA A 12 9.70 45.95 18.39
CA ALA A 12 8.67 45.08 18.97
C ALA A 12 7.74 44.24 18.06
N ALA A 13 7.68 42.96 18.43
CA ALA A 13 7.04 41.83 17.77
C ALA A 13 5.51 41.77 17.97
N VAL A 14 4.78 41.35 16.94
CA VAL A 14 3.48 40.66 17.04
C VAL A 14 3.38 39.60 15.93
N LEU A 15 2.95 38.41 16.32
CA LEU A 15 2.72 37.20 15.53
C LEU A 15 1.54 37.34 14.55
N LEU A 16 1.67 36.78 13.32
CA LEU A 16 0.74 35.84 12.66
C LEU A 16 0.76 35.93 11.12
N SER A 17 0.86 34.74 10.51
CA SER A 17 0.40 34.33 9.17
C SER A 17 1.01 34.95 7.92
N SER A 18 1.87 34.18 7.27
CA SER A 18 1.89 34.06 5.80
C SER A 18 2.10 32.59 5.42
N ALA A 19 1.04 31.80 5.65
CA ALA A 19 0.88 30.49 5.05
C ALA A 19 0.45 30.68 3.59
N THR A 20 1.37 30.45 2.65
CA THR A 20 1.09 29.88 1.31
C THR A 20 2.40 29.72 0.55
N VAL A 21 3.06 28.57 0.68
CA VAL A 21 3.83 28.03 -0.44
C VAL A 21 2.87 27.12 -1.19
N MET A 22 2.40 27.64 -2.32
CA MET A 22 1.44 27.02 -3.22
C MET A 22 2.17 26.01 -4.11
N GLN A 23 1.81 24.74 -3.94
CA GLN A 23 1.53 23.74 -4.99
C GLN A 23 2.65 23.31 -5.96
N ASN A 24 2.90 21.99 -6.01
CA ASN A 24 2.69 21.18 -7.22
C ASN A 24 3.10 19.71 -7.01
N VAL A 25 2.15 18.86 -6.59
CA VAL A 25 2.11 17.48 -7.12
C VAL A 25 0.65 17.14 -7.41
N ARG A 26 0.18 17.53 -8.60
CA ARG A 26 -0.89 16.78 -9.26
C ARG A 26 -0.29 15.44 -9.66
N ALA A 27 -0.41 14.43 -8.80
CA ALA A 27 -0.21 13.06 -9.24
C ALA A 27 -1.40 12.71 -10.12
N ALA A 28 -1.14 12.58 -11.41
CA ALA A 28 -2.05 12.12 -12.43
C ALA A 28 -2.87 10.91 -11.96
N ALA A 29 -4.13 10.87 -12.41
CA ALA A 29 -4.97 9.70 -12.31
C ALA A 29 -4.19 8.44 -12.72
N SER A 30 -4.10 7.50 -11.78
CA SER A 30 -3.91 6.05 -11.94
C SER A 30 -3.22 5.60 -13.23
N GLN A 31 -1.88 5.59 -13.22
CA GLN A 31 -1.17 4.50 -13.89
C GLN A 31 -1.30 3.30 -12.96
N ASP A 32 -1.92 2.21 -13.43
CA ASP A 32 -2.16 0.99 -12.67
C ASP A 32 -0.84 0.22 -12.46
N LYS A 33 0.05 0.84 -11.67
CA LYS A 33 1.44 0.44 -11.52
C LYS A 33 1.51 -0.76 -10.58
N VAL A 34 1.74 -1.94 -11.16
CA VAL A 34 1.82 -3.23 -10.46
C VAL A 34 2.85 -3.23 -9.33
N MET A 35 3.94 -2.47 -9.44
CA MET A 35 4.95 -2.37 -8.38
C MET A 35 5.50 -0.96 -8.24
N THR A 36 5.52 -0.46 -7.00
CA THR A 36 6.07 0.87 -6.66
C THR A 36 7.09 0.74 -5.52
N LYS A 37 8.21 1.44 -5.62
CA LYS A 37 9.19 1.57 -4.54
C LYS A 37 8.98 2.89 -3.80
N MET A 38 8.78 2.82 -2.49
CA MET A 38 8.63 3.94 -1.57
C MET A 38 10.01 4.54 -1.21
N ALA A 39 10.00 5.78 -0.71
CA ALA A 39 11.23 6.50 -0.33
C ALA A 39 12.02 5.78 0.78
N ASP A 40 11.33 5.05 1.66
CA ASP A 40 11.92 4.28 2.77
C ASP A 40 12.51 2.92 2.33
N GLY A 41 12.50 2.63 1.02
CA GLY A 41 12.99 1.39 0.43
C GLY A 41 11.96 0.26 0.38
N THR A 42 10.72 0.46 0.85
CA THR A 42 9.65 -0.54 0.78
C THR A 42 9.10 -0.65 -0.65
N PHE A 43 8.99 -1.87 -1.16
CA PHE A 43 8.24 -2.16 -2.39
C PHE A 43 6.79 -2.48 -2.04
N VAL A 44 5.85 -1.90 -2.79
CA VAL A 44 4.44 -2.27 -2.75
C VAL A 44 4.07 -2.89 -4.08
N VAL A 45 3.67 -4.16 -4.04
CA VAL A 45 3.13 -4.88 -5.21
C VAL A 45 1.62 -4.86 -5.12
N ASN A 46 0.97 -4.24 -6.11
CA ASN A 46 -0.47 -4.18 -6.25
C ASN A 46 -0.95 -5.31 -7.17
N THR A 47 -1.92 -6.09 -6.74
CA THR A 47 -2.39 -7.25 -7.51
C THR A 47 -3.66 -7.00 -8.33
N THR A 48 -4.18 -5.76 -8.37
CA THR A 48 -5.47 -5.44 -9.04
C THR A 48 -5.47 -5.83 -10.51
N SER A 49 -4.48 -5.39 -11.27
CA SER A 49 -4.31 -5.76 -12.68
C SER A 49 -3.59 -7.11 -12.86
N LEU A 50 -2.69 -7.47 -11.94
CA LEU A 50 -1.87 -8.68 -11.99
C LEU A 50 -2.69 -9.99 -11.79
N ALA A 51 -3.77 -9.92 -11.02
CA ALA A 51 -4.56 -11.07 -10.60
C ALA A 51 -6.07 -10.86 -10.83
N LYS A 52 -6.44 -10.14 -11.89
CA LYS A 52 -7.84 -9.82 -12.23
C LYS A 52 -8.72 -11.06 -12.52
N ASP A 53 -8.09 -12.17 -12.89
CA ASP A 53 -8.69 -13.48 -13.14
C ASP A 53 -8.85 -14.31 -11.87
N VAL A 54 -8.20 -13.94 -10.76
CA VAL A 54 -8.26 -14.66 -9.49
C VAL A 54 -9.54 -14.31 -8.75
N LYS A 55 -10.46 -15.29 -8.64
CA LYS A 55 -11.78 -15.12 -8.01
C LYS A 55 -11.78 -15.60 -6.56
N GLY A 56 -12.29 -14.74 -5.67
CA GLY A 56 -12.79 -15.05 -4.34
C GLY A 56 -14.25 -15.49 -4.37
N TYR A 57 -14.96 -15.34 -3.26
CA TYR A 57 -16.35 -15.80 -3.14
C TYR A 57 -17.33 -14.90 -3.92
N LYS A 58 -17.12 -13.58 -3.87
CA LYS A 58 -18.04 -12.58 -4.47
C LYS A 58 -17.39 -11.70 -5.53
N GLY A 59 -16.11 -11.91 -5.83
CA GLY A 59 -15.36 -11.10 -6.77
C GLY A 59 -13.86 -11.32 -6.60
N THR A 60 -13.05 -10.42 -7.17
CA THR A 60 -11.61 -10.42 -6.96
C THR A 60 -11.26 -9.95 -5.55
N THR A 61 -10.13 -10.41 -5.01
CA THR A 61 -9.59 -9.93 -3.72
C THR A 61 -8.22 -9.25 -3.93
N PRO A 62 -8.18 -8.06 -4.54
CA PRO A 62 -6.93 -7.37 -4.84
C PRO A 62 -6.18 -7.04 -3.54
N LEU A 63 -4.85 -7.11 -3.58
CA LEU A 63 -3.96 -6.95 -2.45
C LEU A 63 -2.87 -5.91 -2.75
N ASN A 64 -2.39 -5.27 -1.70
CA ASN A 64 -1.07 -4.65 -1.64
C ASN A 64 -0.15 -5.54 -0.80
N ILE A 65 0.98 -5.95 -1.37
CA ILE A 65 2.01 -6.73 -0.67
C ILE A 65 3.20 -5.82 -0.43
N HIS A 66 3.51 -5.57 0.83
CA HIS A 66 4.60 -4.71 1.26
C HIS A 66 5.83 -5.56 1.49
N ILE A 67 6.93 -5.24 0.80
CA ILE A 67 8.18 -5.99 0.83
C ILE A 67 9.32 -5.04 1.15
N LYS A 68 10.11 -5.36 2.16
CA LYS A 68 11.29 -4.58 2.55
C LYS A 68 12.43 -5.52 2.88
N ASN A 69 13.64 -5.18 2.40
CA ASN A 69 14.85 -5.97 2.66
C ASN A 69 14.68 -7.47 2.33
N GLY A 70 13.98 -7.78 1.23
CA GLY A 70 13.74 -9.16 0.79
C GLY A 70 12.80 -9.97 1.69
N LYS A 71 11.99 -9.32 2.53
CA LYS A 71 10.98 -9.93 3.39
C LYS A 71 9.62 -9.29 3.18
N VAL A 72 8.56 -10.09 3.28
CA VAL A 72 7.19 -9.56 3.34
C VAL A 72 6.99 -8.90 4.70
N VAL A 73 6.60 -7.63 4.68
CA VAL A 73 6.34 -6.83 5.87
C VAL A 73 4.86 -6.91 6.24
N LYS A 74 3.98 -6.87 5.23
CA LYS A 74 2.54 -6.86 5.40
C LYS A 74 1.85 -7.30 4.11
N VAL A 75 0.79 -8.07 4.23
CA VAL A 75 -0.20 -8.27 3.17
C VAL A 75 -1.45 -7.48 3.55
N GLU A 76 -1.89 -6.59 2.67
CA GLU A 76 -3.07 -5.74 2.88
C GLU A 76 -4.10 -6.00 1.79
N ALA A 77 -5.37 -6.17 2.18
CA ALA A 77 -6.46 -6.36 1.25
C ALA A 77 -7.03 -5.00 0.84
N LEU A 78 -7.17 -4.79 -0.46
CA LEU A 78 -7.85 -3.64 -1.04
C LEU A 78 -9.37 -3.87 -1.06
N GLY A 79 -10.11 -2.93 -1.65
CA GLY A 79 -11.55 -3.03 -1.84
C GLY A 79 -11.93 -4.37 -2.48
N ASN A 80 -12.84 -5.11 -1.83
CA ASN A 80 -13.32 -6.41 -2.29
C ASN A 80 -14.78 -6.60 -1.86
N MET A 81 -15.46 -7.55 -2.50
CA MET A 81 -16.88 -7.82 -2.30
C MET A 81 -17.14 -9.02 -1.38
N GLU A 82 -16.13 -9.52 -0.67
CA GLU A 82 -16.24 -10.68 0.20
C GLU A 82 -17.21 -10.41 1.37
N THR A 83 -17.82 -11.47 1.91
CA THR A 83 -18.69 -11.34 3.08
C THR A 83 -17.84 -10.98 4.31
N PRO A 84 -18.07 -9.81 4.98
CA PRO A 84 -17.15 -9.28 5.99
C PRO A 84 -16.79 -10.26 7.11
N LYS A 85 -17.78 -10.99 7.65
CA LYS A 85 -17.59 -11.99 8.71
C LYS A 85 -16.57 -13.07 8.33
N TYR A 86 -16.64 -13.59 7.11
CA TYR A 86 -15.75 -14.65 6.64
C TYR A 86 -14.40 -14.10 6.19
N PHE A 87 -14.38 -12.92 5.58
CA PHE A 87 -13.12 -12.29 5.16
C PHE A 87 -12.25 -11.84 6.35
N ALA A 88 -12.86 -11.48 7.49
CA ALA A 88 -12.13 -11.24 8.73
C ALA A 88 -11.30 -12.46 9.18
N ILE A 89 -11.80 -13.68 8.95
CA ILE A 89 -11.05 -14.92 9.23
C ILE A 89 -9.83 -15.02 8.31
N VAL A 90 -9.99 -14.71 7.03
CA VAL A 90 -8.87 -14.70 6.05
C VAL A 90 -7.81 -13.68 6.44
N LYS A 91 -8.22 -12.45 6.77
CA LYS A 91 -7.31 -11.39 7.24
C LYS A 91 -6.48 -11.83 8.44
N THR A 92 -7.13 -12.40 9.45
CA THR A 92 -6.48 -12.70 10.74
C THR A 92 -5.72 -14.03 10.76
N LYS A 93 -6.14 -15.02 9.98
CA LYS A 93 -5.59 -16.39 10.04
C LYS A 93 -4.75 -16.78 8.82
N ILE A 94 -4.91 -16.11 7.70
CA ILE A 94 -4.23 -16.44 6.43
C ILE A 94 -3.24 -15.34 6.05
N MET A 95 -3.67 -14.09 5.90
CA MET A 95 -2.81 -13.01 5.39
C MET A 95 -1.57 -12.75 6.24
N THR A 96 -1.69 -12.89 7.57
CA THR A 96 -0.58 -12.70 8.53
C THR A 96 0.49 -13.79 8.45
N LYS A 97 0.25 -14.90 7.73
CA LYS A 97 1.22 -16.01 7.61
C LYS A 97 2.49 -15.61 6.86
N TRP A 98 2.41 -14.61 5.98
CA TRP A 98 3.55 -14.14 5.21
C TRP A 98 4.38 -13.09 5.95
N ASP A 99 3.89 -12.51 7.04
CA ASP A 99 4.61 -11.45 7.76
C ASP A 99 5.96 -11.97 8.26
N GLY A 100 7.02 -11.24 7.92
CA GLY A 100 8.41 -11.56 8.24
C GLY A 100 9.05 -12.65 7.38
N GLN A 101 8.31 -13.30 6.48
CA GLN A 101 8.86 -14.36 5.63
C GLN A 101 9.76 -13.79 4.55
N THR A 102 10.88 -14.47 4.28
CA THR A 102 11.73 -14.16 3.12
C THR A 102 10.98 -14.48 1.84
N ILE A 103 11.25 -13.75 0.75
CA ILE A 103 10.56 -14.00 -0.53
C ILE A 103 10.76 -15.45 -1.01
N SER A 104 11.95 -16.01 -0.82
CA SER A 104 12.25 -17.41 -1.21
C SER A 104 11.37 -18.43 -0.50
N LYS A 105 11.08 -18.20 0.79
CA LYS A 105 10.20 -19.06 1.59
C LYS A 105 8.74 -18.77 1.29
N ALA A 106 8.35 -17.50 1.30
CA ALA A 106 7.00 -17.01 1.11
C ALA A 106 6.33 -17.54 -0.17
N ARG A 107 7.07 -17.64 -1.29
CA ARG A 107 6.56 -18.18 -2.57
C ARG A 107 6.30 -19.69 -2.55
N LYS A 108 6.94 -20.42 -1.64
CA LYS A 108 6.84 -21.89 -1.52
C LYS A 108 5.91 -22.31 -0.38
N MET A 109 5.31 -21.35 0.34
CA MET A 109 4.43 -21.67 1.45
C MET A 109 3.11 -22.23 0.96
N GLU A 110 2.79 -23.43 1.41
CA GLU A 110 1.44 -23.97 1.36
C GLU A 110 0.66 -23.42 2.56
N VAL A 111 -0.48 -22.81 2.31
CA VAL A 111 -1.30 -22.17 3.36
C VAL A 111 -2.68 -22.79 3.37
N ASP A 112 -3.04 -23.39 4.51
CA ASP A 112 -4.33 -24.03 4.69
C ASP A 112 -5.47 -23.01 4.59
N THR A 113 -6.43 -23.34 3.72
CA THR A 113 -7.66 -22.56 3.59
C THR A 113 -8.56 -22.72 4.84
N LYS A 114 -9.44 -21.76 5.09
CA LYS A 114 -10.36 -21.80 6.23
C LYS A 114 -11.76 -22.22 5.80
N THR A 115 -12.35 -23.17 6.54
CA THR A 115 -13.75 -23.58 6.38
C THR A 115 -14.68 -22.38 6.51
N GLY A 116 -15.64 -22.26 5.60
CA GLY A 116 -16.53 -21.10 5.50
C GLY A 116 -15.95 -19.88 4.77
N ALA A 117 -14.65 -19.91 4.41
CA ALA A 117 -13.99 -18.85 3.66
C ALA A 117 -13.06 -19.40 2.56
N THR A 118 -13.34 -20.61 2.02
CA THR A 118 -12.43 -21.35 1.14
C THR A 118 -12.08 -20.58 -0.14
N TYR A 119 -13.08 -20.03 -0.85
CA TYR A 119 -12.84 -19.26 -2.08
C TYR A 119 -12.01 -18.00 -1.81
N SER A 120 -12.39 -17.22 -0.81
CA SER A 120 -11.66 -16.04 -0.36
C SER A 120 -10.22 -16.39 0.06
N SER A 121 -10.03 -17.53 0.74
CA SER A 121 -8.72 -18.04 1.16
C SER A 121 -7.83 -18.34 -0.04
N LYS A 122 -8.34 -19.13 -0.99
CA LYS A 122 -7.61 -19.49 -2.22
C LYS A 122 -7.25 -18.26 -3.04
N SER A 123 -8.18 -17.31 -3.15
CA SER A 123 -7.97 -16.06 -3.87
C SER A 123 -6.84 -15.23 -3.26
N VAL A 124 -6.80 -15.09 -1.94
CA VAL A 124 -5.72 -14.38 -1.24
C VAL A 124 -4.39 -15.09 -1.41
N VAL A 125 -4.34 -16.41 -1.22
CA VAL A 125 -3.12 -17.21 -1.39
C VAL A 125 -2.54 -17.01 -2.80
N GLU A 126 -3.38 -17.10 -3.83
CA GLU A 126 -2.95 -16.95 -5.22
C GLU A 126 -2.52 -15.51 -5.55
N ASN A 127 -3.22 -14.50 -5.03
CA ASN A 127 -2.81 -13.09 -5.18
C ASN A 127 -1.43 -12.86 -4.54
N VAL A 128 -1.18 -13.40 -3.34
CA VAL A 128 0.14 -13.30 -2.70
C VAL A 128 1.20 -13.98 -3.54
N ARG A 129 0.96 -15.22 -3.99
CA ARG A 129 1.90 -15.97 -4.82
C ARG A 129 2.31 -15.17 -6.07
N ARG A 130 1.33 -14.70 -6.85
CA ARG A 130 1.58 -13.92 -8.07
C ARG A 130 2.31 -12.61 -7.80
N GLY A 131 1.95 -11.89 -6.74
CA GLY A 131 2.63 -10.65 -6.38
C GLY A 131 4.08 -10.87 -5.95
N LEU A 132 4.37 -11.95 -5.22
CA LEU A 132 5.74 -12.31 -4.85
C LEU A 132 6.57 -12.82 -6.04
N ASP A 133 5.96 -13.56 -6.97
CA ASP A 133 6.59 -13.98 -8.23
C ASP A 133 6.94 -12.75 -9.08
N TYR A 134 5.99 -11.80 -9.21
CA TYR A 134 6.22 -10.53 -9.92
C TYR A 134 7.36 -9.74 -9.30
N TYR A 135 7.36 -9.56 -7.97
CA TYR A 135 8.46 -8.89 -7.27
C TYR A 135 9.80 -9.57 -7.56
N ASN A 136 9.86 -10.89 -7.48
CA ASN A 136 11.12 -11.61 -7.67
C ASN A 136 11.69 -11.46 -9.09
N ALA A 137 10.83 -11.31 -10.09
CA ALA A 137 11.23 -11.11 -11.48
C ALA A 137 11.65 -9.66 -11.80
N HIS A 138 11.28 -8.67 -10.98
CA HIS A 138 11.43 -7.25 -11.31
C HIS A 138 12.13 -6.40 -10.22
N LYS A 139 12.73 -7.02 -9.21
CA LYS A 139 13.39 -6.33 -8.08
C LYS A 139 14.81 -5.86 -8.39
#